data_AF-A0A397D930-F1
#
_entry.id   AF-A0A397D930-F1
#
_cell.length_a   1.000
_cell.length_b   1.000
_cell.length_c   1.000
_cell.angle_alpha   90.00
_cell.angle_beta   90.00
_cell.angle_gamma   90.00
#
_symmetry.space_group_name_H-M   'P 1'
#
loop_
_entity.id
_entity.type
_entity.pdbx_description
1 polymer ?
#
loop_
_entity_poly.entity_id
_entity_poly.type
_entity_poly.pdbx_seq_one_letter_code
_entity_poly.pdbx_strand_id
1 'polypeptide(L)'
;MGSLVSRFLARLFGSNKDVRVLMVGLDAGGKTTILYKLKLGDVVTTIPTLGFNATDCTKGLTGLSIRCYNHNQTQQEGLTQDLLPFRTIMSPSVWTNIVQDLGDTGRDAAAVAAFQSVNSLLKSWLPLYGPRRLMHLCRHLPVFAALVPVAASFGGNLDLLRLCHRHPHLHEEMIRPLDEATPELCYDVAAGQGHHAIVTFLEQMYGPHNTSASRRAMDWAAQYGHLDMVQRLHSTRAEGCTTQAMNLASSNGHLQVVRFLHEHRREGCSTFAMNSAAEFGHVEVVQFLMRYRREGCSRKAIDMAARNGHLEVVQLLHNHRTDGCTTQAMDGAARNGHLDVVQFLHQYRTEGCTSWAVDLAAQNGHLEVVQFLLMQRTETCTTWAMDEAATNGHLDIVEYLHGCMKNHNLHHHTTCTKEAMDGASANGHLGVVKFLHTHRTEGCTSLALHEATSKGHHHVAAYLCQHREALGLLEDSDDIANTSQ
;
A
#
# COMPACT_ATOMS: atom_id res chain seq x y z
N MET A 1 51.33 28.41 10.54
CA MET A 1 49.87 28.71 10.52
C MET A 1 49.19 28.61 11.89
N GLY A 2 49.92 28.66 13.02
CA GLY A 2 49.33 28.50 14.37
C GLY A 2 48.92 29.79 15.08
N SER A 3 49.25 30.98 14.56
CA SER A 3 49.00 32.26 15.28
C SER A 3 47.77 33.06 14.80
N LEU A 4 47.15 32.67 13.68
CA LEU A 4 45.94 33.31 13.17
C LEU A 4 44.65 32.65 13.71
N VAL A 5 44.70 31.35 14.02
CA VAL A 5 43.55 30.58 14.54
C VAL A 5 43.27 30.91 16.01
N SER A 6 44.30 31.15 16.84
CA SER A 6 44.10 31.52 18.25
C SER A 6 43.45 32.90 18.41
N ARG A 7 43.75 33.85 17.50
CA ARG A 7 43.17 35.20 17.51
C ARG A 7 41.72 35.25 17.05
N PHE A 8 41.27 34.28 16.25
CA PHE A 8 39.88 34.22 15.78
C PHE A 8 38.96 33.57 16.81
N LEU A 9 39.41 32.51 17.50
CA LEU A 9 38.64 31.87 18.59
C LEU A 9 38.48 32.78 19.83
N ALA A 10 39.50 33.58 20.16
CA ALA A 10 39.41 34.57 21.25
C ALA A 10 38.43 35.73 20.97
N ARG A 11 38.03 35.94 19.71
CA ARG A 11 37.06 36.99 19.31
C ARG A 11 35.62 36.50 19.30
N LEU A 12 35.37 35.21 19.07
CA LEU A 12 34.01 34.63 18.99
C LEU A 12 33.47 34.19 20.35
N PHE A 13 34.36 33.80 21.26
CA PHE A 13 34.04 33.52 22.65
C PHE A 13 35.03 34.32 23.49
N GLY A 14 34.56 35.40 24.12
CA GLY A 14 35.38 36.24 24.99
C GLY A 14 36.19 35.37 25.95
N SER A 15 37.50 35.64 26.03
CA SER A 15 38.41 34.78 26.79
C SER A 15 38.02 34.70 28.26
N ASN A 16 38.13 33.49 28.81
CA ASN A 16 37.81 33.11 30.19
C ASN A 16 36.32 33.06 30.56
N LYS A 17 35.50 32.37 29.78
CA LYS A 17 34.30 31.73 30.35
C LYS A 17 34.44 30.22 30.32
N ASP A 18 34.44 29.61 31.51
CA ASP A 18 34.26 28.18 31.69
C ASP A 18 32.93 27.77 31.04
N VAL A 19 33.00 26.89 30.05
CA VAL A 19 31.81 26.32 29.42
C VAL A 19 31.55 24.96 30.06
N ARG A 20 30.39 24.80 30.70
CA ARG A 20 29.95 23.49 31.20
C ARG A 20 29.40 22.67 30.05
N VAL A 21 30.05 21.56 29.73
CA VAL A 21 29.61 20.60 28.72
C VAL A 21 28.89 19.44 29.43
N LEU A 22 27.60 19.26 29.16
CA LEU A 22 26.80 18.13 29.64
C LEU A 22 26.71 17.07 28.54
N MET A 23 27.32 15.90 28.75
CA MET A 23 27.22 14.76 27.83
C MET A 23 26.18 13.76 28.34
N VAL A 24 25.03 13.68 27.66
CA VAL A 24 23.96 12.73 27.97
C VAL A 24 24.05 11.54 27.02
N GLY A 25 24.10 10.33 27.57
CA GLY A 25 24.15 9.08 26.80
C GLY A 25 24.01 7.86 27.72
N LEU A 26 23.62 6.71 27.16
CA LEU A 26 23.38 5.46 27.91
C LEU A 26 24.64 4.97 28.64
N ASP A 27 24.46 4.17 29.69
CA ASP A 27 25.58 3.48 30.37
C ASP A 27 26.41 2.69 29.35
N ALA A 28 27.74 2.79 29.48
CA ALA A 28 28.74 2.24 28.54
C ALA A 28 28.73 2.81 27.10
N GLY A 29 28.03 3.92 26.82
CA GLY A 29 28.00 4.57 25.49
C GLY A 29 29.26 5.38 25.11
N GLY A 30 30.44 5.08 25.65
CA GLY A 30 31.71 5.72 25.23
C GLY A 30 31.90 7.19 25.63
N LYS A 31 31.05 7.76 26.50
CA LYS A 31 31.07 9.17 26.93
C LYS A 31 32.43 9.62 27.47
N THR A 32 33.05 8.77 28.30
CA THR A 32 34.36 9.05 28.90
C THR A 32 35.47 9.11 27.85
N THR A 33 35.42 8.23 26.84
CA THR A 33 36.38 8.18 25.72
C THR A 33 36.29 9.45 24.86
N ILE A 34 35.08 9.96 24.62
CA ILE A 34 34.85 11.22 23.90
C ILE A 34 35.41 12.41 24.69
N LEU A 35 35.22 12.44 26.01
CA LEU A 35 35.78 13.45 26.90
C LEU A 35 37.31 13.48 26.87
N TYR A 36 37.97 12.31 26.86
CA TYR A 36 39.43 12.24 26.75
C TYR A 36 39.95 12.75 25.40
N LYS A 37 39.32 12.34 24.28
CA LYS A 37 39.69 12.83 22.93
C LYS A 37 39.54 14.35 22.80
N LEU A 38 38.46 14.93 23.35
CA LEU A 38 38.23 16.38 23.31
C LEU A 38 39.18 17.17 24.21
N LYS A 39 39.58 16.61 25.36
CA LYS A 39 40.44 17.29 26.34
C LYS A 39 41.91 17.30 25.92
N LEU A 40 42.40 16.24 25.28
CA LEU A 40 43.84 16.00 25.10
C LEU A 40 44.31 15.97 23.65
N GLY A 41 43.40 15.93 22.66
CA GLY A 41 43.78 15.84 21.25
C GLY A 41 44.41 14.49 20.84
N ASP A 42 44.66 13.60 21.80
CA ASP A 42 45.28 12.30 21.60
C ASP A 42 44.24 11.17 21.50
N VAL A 43 44.56 10.18 20.65
CA VAL A 43 43.81 8.94 20.52
C VAL A 43 44.25 7.98 21.63
N VAL A 44 43.46 7.90 22.70
CA VAL A 44 43.69 6.92 23.78
C VAL A 44 42.98 5.61 23.43
N THR A 45 43.72 4.52 23.28
CA THR A 45 43.17 3.16 23.19
C THR A 45 42.80 2.68 24.59
N THR A 46 41.52 2.79 24.95
CA THR A 46 40.99 2.22 26.19
C THR A 46 40.60 0.75 26.01
N ILE A 47 40.80 -0.06 27.06
CA ILE A 47 40.27 -1.44 27.13
C ILE A 47 38.75 -1.37 26.93
N PRO A 48 38.15 -2.18 26.03
CA PRO A 48 36.73 -2.09 25.73
C PRO A 48 35.93 -2.40 26.99
N THR A 49 35.14 -1.43 27.44
CA THR A 49 33.95 -1.75 28.23
C THR A 49 32.97 -2.40 27.27
N LEU A 50 32.30 -3.48 27.68
CA LEU A 50 31.26 -4.13 26.87
C LEU A 50 30.16 -3.09 26.55
N GLY A 51 30.23 -2.52 25.34
CA GLY A 51 29.43 -1.38 24.88
C GLY A 51 30.10 -0.61 23.74
N PHE A 52 29.31 0.08 22.91
CA PHE A 52 29.69 0.76 21.66
C PHE A 52 30.95 1.64 21.78
N ASN A 53 31.96 1.37 20.96
CA ASN A 53 33.18 2.19 20.89
C ASN A 53 33.06 3.28 19.82
N ALA A 54 33.25 4.55 20.20
CA ALA A 54 33.33 5.68 19.28
C ALA A 54 34.71 5.74 18.62
N THR A 55 34.80 5.46 17.33
CA THR A 55 36.06 5.36 16.60
C THR A 55 36.46 6.69 15.95
N ASP A 56 35.54 7.35 15.24
CA ASP A 56 35.81 8.62 14.55
C ASP A 56 34.97 9.77 15.10
N CYS A 57 35.59 10.93 15.25
CA CYS A 57 34.91 12.18 15.58
C CYS A 57 35.44 13.27 14.64
N THR A 58 34.60 13.81 13.76
CA THR A 58 34.98 14.87 12.81
C THR A 58 34.15 16.13 13.04
N LYS A 59 34.82 17.28 13.08
CA LYS A 59 34.18 18.59 13.29
C LYS A 59 34.02 19.29 11.95
N GLY A 60 32.78 19.41 11.48
CA GLY A 60 32.42 20.17 10.29
C GLY A 60 31.96 21.59 10.62
N LEU A 61 31.72 22.39 9.58
CA LEU A 61 31.22 23.77 9.69
C LEU A 61 29.82 23.86 10.30
N THR A 62 29.03 22.79 10.23
CA THR A 62 27.62 22.74 10.68
C THR A 62 27.38 21.89 11.93
N GLY A 63 28.40 21.20 12.48
CA GLY A 63 28.23 20.34 13.65
C GLY A 63 29.31 19.29 13.84
N LEU A 64 29.15 18.49 14.91
CA LEU A 64 30.07 17.42 15.32
C LEU A 64 29.51 16.06 14.84
N SER A 65 30.30 15.27 14.09
CA SER A 65 29.90 13.94 13.59
C SER A 65 30.72 12.85 14.28
N ILE A 66 30.04 11.82 14.83
CA ILE A 66 30.66 10.71 15.58
C ILE A 66 30.26 9.36 14.97
N ARG A 67 31.24 8.48 14.70
CA ARG A 67 31.01 7.08 14.29
C ARG A 67 31.30 6.11 15.44
N CYS A 68 30.44 5.12 15.61
CA CYS A 68 30.58 4.08 16.62
C CYS A 68 30.49 2.66 16.00
N TYR A 69 31.24 1.70 16.54
CA TYR A 69 31.16 0.27 16.17
C TYR A 69 30.67 -0.58 17.36
N ASN A 70 29.90 -1.63 17.04
CA ASN A 70 29.57 -2.74 17.96
C ASN A 70 30.54 -3.92 17.70
N HIS A 71 30.70 -4.81 18.69
CA HIS A 71 31.63 -5.94 18.71
C HIS A 71 31.42 -6.98 17.58
N ASN A 72 30.33 -6.87 16.80
CA ASN A 72 29.96 -7.76 15.69
C ASN A 72 30.25 -7.19 14.27
N GLN A 73 31.16 -6.23 14.13
CA GLN A 73 31.70 -5.74 12.85
C GLN A 73 30.68 -5.42 11.73
N THR A 74 29.47 -4.99 12.06
CA THR A 74 28.53 -4.42 11.08
C THR A 74 28.51 -2.91 11.26
N GLN A 75 28.80 -2.16 10.19
CA GLN A 75 28.61 -0.71 10.18
C GLN A 75 27.12 -0.43 10.42
N GLN A 76 26.80 0.16 11.57
CA GLN A 76 25.49 0.74 11.82
C GLN A 76 25.68 2.23 11.97
N GLU A 77 24.91 2.99 11.18
CA GLU A 77 24.74 4.44 11.33
C GLU A 77 24.14 4.74 12.71
N GLY A 78 24.94 4.77 13.78
CA GLY A 78 24.60 5.35 15.08
C GLY A 78 23.34 4.84 15.83
N LEU A 79 22.56 3.94 15.25
CA LEU A 79 21.30 3.42 15.79
C LEU A 79 21.59 2.19 16.64
N THR A 80 21.19 2.23 17.91
CA THR A 80 21.31 1.09 18.83
C THR A 80 20.36 -0.04 18.44
N GLN A 81 20.63 -1.28 18.88
CA GLN A 81 19.85 -2.47 18.49
C GLN A 81 18.35 -2.36 18.80
N ASP A 82 18.00 -1.63 19.86
CA ASP A 82 16.63 -1.32 20.27
C ASP A 82 15.95 -0.25 19.40
N LEU A 83 16.69 0.49 18.58
CA LEU A 83 16.18 1.49 17.64
C LEU A 83 16.15 1.01 16.19
N LEU A 84 16.86 -0.08 15.87
CA LEU A 84 16.80 -0.72 14.55
C LEU A 84 15.37 -1.01 14.07
N PRO A 85 14.44 -1.48 14.94
CA PRO A 85 13.06 -1.74 14.51
C PRO A 85 12.31 -0.47 14.05
N PHE A 86 12.73 0.71 14.52
CA PHE A 86 12.08 1.99 14.19
C PHE A 86 12.78 2.77 13.08
N ARG A 87 13.90 2.27 12.53
CA ARG A 87 14.73 2.98 11.54
C ARG A 87 13.95 3.45 10.31
N THR A 88 13.01 2.64 9.84
CA THR A 88 12.19 2.93 8.65
C THR A 88 11.15 4.02 8.91
N ILE A 89 10.67 4.13 10.14
CA ILE A 89 9.55 5.01 10.53
C ILE A 89 10.03 6.38 10.99
N MET A 90 11.25 6.48 11.53
CA MET A 90 11.82 7.75 12.02
C MET A 90 12.29 8.71 10.89
N SER A 91 12.02 8.40 9.62
CA SER A 91 12.38 9.32 8.53
C SER A 91 11.40 10.52 8.50
N PRO A 92 11.89 11.78 8.42
CA PRO A 92 11.03 12.97 8.45
C PRO A 92 9.97 13.00 7.34
N SER A 93 10.27 12.42 6.16
CA SER A 93 9.36 12.29 5.03
C SER A 93 8.18 11.37 5.33
N VAL A 94 8.37 10.30 6.09
CA VAL A 94 7.30 9.36 6.44
C VAL A 94 6.26 10.03 7.36
N TRP A 95 6.69 10.87 8.31
CA TRP A 95 5.76 11.59 9.19
C TRP A 95 4.97 12.67 8.46
N THR A 96 5.62 13.49 7.63
CA THR A 96 4.92 14.53 6.86
C THR A 96 3.89 13.91 5.92
N ASN A 97 4.21 12.76 5.32
CA ASN A 97 3.28 12.02 4.49
C ASN A 97 2.13 11.45 5.34
N ILE A 98 2.39 10.77 6.45
CA ILE A 98 1.33 10.23 7.32
C ILE A 98 0.35 11.32 7.79
N VAL A 99 0.84 12.49 8.19
CA VAL A 99 -0.01 13.60 8.67
C VAL A 99 -0.76 14.30 7.53
N GLN A 100 -0.13 14.48 6.36
CA GLN A 100 -0.79 15.04 5.17
C GLN A 100 -1.84 14.07 4.59
N ASP A 101 -1.54 12.77 4.56
CA ASP A 101 -2.41 11.70 4.03
C ASP A 101 -3.67 11.50 4.90
N LEU A 102 -3.55 11.68 6.22
CA LEU A 102 -4.70 11.74 7.14
C LEU A 102 -5.65 12.92 6.84
N GLY A 103 -5.18 13.90 6.05
CA GLY A 103 -5.87 15.14 5.69
C GLY A 103 -7.12 14.93 4.85
N ASP A 104 -7.02 14.11 3.81
CA ASP A 104 -7.92 14.28 2.66
C ASP A 104 -8.83 13.09 2.35
N THR A 105 -8.44 11.86 2.69
CA THR A 105 -9.35 10.72 2.57
C THR A 105 -9.00 9.66 3.61
N GLY A 106 -9.94 9.23 4.45
CA GLY A 106 -9.75 8.11 5.39
C GLY A 106 -9.44 6.75 4.72
N ARG A 107 -9.05 6.74 3.45
CA ARG A 107 -8.71 5.56 2.64
C ARG A 107 -7.22 5.37 2.41
N ASP A 108 -6.33 6.11 3.07
CA ASP A 108 -4.92 5.85 2.88
C ASP A 108 -4.48 4.63 3.69
N ALA A 109 -4.64 3.46 3.05
CA ALA A 109 -4.11 2.18 3.50
C ALA A 109 -2.63 2.28 3.90
N ALA A 110 -1.89 3.23 3.31
CA ALA A 110 -0.53 3.57 3.70
C ALA A 110 -0.43 4.15 5.12
N ALA A 111 -1.28 5.12 5.48
CA ALA A 111 -1.31 5.70 6.83
C ALA A 111 -1.78 4.67 7.87
N VAL A 112 -2.81 3.90 7.55
CA VAL A 112 -3.29 2.78 8.40
C VAL A 112 -2.19 1.74 8.59
N ALA A 113 -1.53 1.31 7.51
CA ALA A 113 -0.42 0.37 7.57
C ALA A 113 0.77 0.92 8.37
N ALA A 114 1.05 2.22 8.28
CA ALA A 114 2.08 2.86 9.07
C ALA A 114 1.75 2.80 10.57
N PHE A 115 0.55 3.20 11.00
CA PHE A 115 0.14 3.09 12.40
C PHE A 115 0.09 1.66 12.90
N GLN A 116 -0.38 0.74 12.07
CA GLN A 116 -0.43 -0.68 12.41
C GLN A 116 0.98 -1.26 12.56
N SER A 117 1.92 -0.85 11.71
CA SER A 117 3.35 -1.21 11.81
C SER A 117 3.96 -0.66 13.10
N VAL A 118 3.74 0.61 13.41
CA VAL A 118 4.23 1.22 14.66
C VAL A 118 3.65 0.53 15.89
N ASN A 119 2.34 0.28 15.89
CA ASN A 119 1.66 -0.39 17.00
C ASN A 119 2.19 -1.82 17.19
N SER A 120 2.38 -2.57 16.10
CA SER A 120 2.98 -3.91 16.12
C SER A 120 4.40 -3.88 16.71
N LEU A 121 5.23 -2.93 16.26
CA LEU A 121 6.57 -2.72 16.79
C LEU A 121 6.54 -2.38 18.27
N LEU A 122 5.72 -1.40 18.70
CA LEU A 122 5.59 -1.03 20.12
C LEU A 122 5.11 -2.20 20.99
N LYS A 123 4.17 -3.02 20.50
CA LYS A 123 3.69 -4.23 21.20
C LYS A 123 4.82 -5.23 21.46
N SER A 124 5.69 -5.44 20.48
CA SER A 124 6.86 -6.34 20.62
C SER A 124 8.01 -5.71 21.43
N TRP A 125 8.18 -4.39 21.34
CA TRP A 125 9.30 -3.67 21.92
C TRP A 125 9.11 -3.38 23.42
N LEU A 126 7.89 -3.01 23.83
CA LEU A 126 7.60 -2.57 25.19
C LEU A 126 7.89 -3.65 26.26
N PRO A 127 7.59 -4.95 26.05
CA PRO A 127 7.94 -6.00 27.00
C PRO A 127 9.46 -6.22 27.15
N LEU A 128 10.24 -5.99 26.08
CA LEU A 128 11.68 -6.25 26.06
C LEU A 128 12.50 -5.14 26.73
N TYR A 129 12.13 -3.89 26.49
CA TYR A 129 12.93 -2.72 26.89
C TYR A 129 12.29 -1.88 27.99
N GLY A 130 11.01 -2.11 28.25
CA GLY A 130 10.25 -1.47 29.32
C GLY A 130 9.87 -0.01 29.05
N PRO A 131 8.88 0.50 29.80
CA PRO A 131 8.34 1.84 29.55
C PRO A 131 9.34 2.96 29.83
N ARG A 132 10.22 2.81 30.84
CA ARG A 132 11.22 3.85 31.17
C ARG A 132 12.09 4.22 29.97
N ARG A 133 12.47 3.23 29.16
CA ARG A 133 13.28 3.46 27.97
C ARG A 133 12.48 4.12 26.85
N LEU A 134 11.21 3.75 26.67
CA LEU A 134 10.31 4.42 25.72
C LEU A 134 10.20 5.93 26.03
N MET A 135 10.10 6.25 27.32
CA MET A 135 10.00 7.64 27.78
C MET A 135 11.27 8.44 27.51
N HIS A 136 12.44 7.81 27.65
CA HIS A 136 13.70 8.43 27.25
C HIS A 136 13.76 8.69 25.73
N LEU A 137 13.24 7.78 24.91
CA LEU A 137 13.21 7.97 23.46
C LEU A 137 12.28 9.12 23.06
N CYS A 138 11.06 9.16 23.62
CA CYS A 138 10.11 10.25 23.36
C CYS A 138 10.69 11.63 23.71
N ARG A 139 11.47 11.72 24.80
CA ARG A 139 12.14 12.98 25.20
C ARG A 139 13.18 13.47 24.19
N HIS A 140 13.83 12.56 23.48
CA HIS A 140 14.95 12.90 22.59
C HIS A 140 14.60 12.84 21.10
N LEU A 141 13.42 12.32 20.77
CA LEU A 141 12.93 12.14 19.40
C LEU A 141 11.51 12.71 19.28
N PRO A 142 11.34 14.01 18.97
CA PRO A 142 10.03 14.67 19.01
C PRO A 142 9.00 14.04 18.05
N VAL A 143 9.42 13.60 16.86
CA VAL A 143 8.54 12.88 15.91
C VAL A 143 8.03 11.56 16.51
N PHE A 144 8.93 10.81 17.16
CA PHE A 144 8.57 9.57 17.84
C PHE A 144 7.62 9.83 19.02
N ALA A 145 7.83 10.95 19.72
CA ALA A 145 7.01 11.40 20.83
C ALA A 145 5.55 11.66 20.42
N ALA A 146 5.27 12.25 19.25
CA ALA A 146 3.88 12.40 18.77
C ALA A 146 3.29 11.12 18.19
N LEU A 147 4.11 10.26 17.60
CA LEU A 147 3.64 9.04 16.95
C LEU A 147 3.15 8.00 17.96
N VAL A 148 3.79 7.89 19.13
CA VAL A 148 3.47 6.89 20.14
C VAL A 148 2.02 6.99 20.65
N PRO A 149 1.48 8.16 21.04
CA PRO A 149 0.07 8.31 21.42
C PRO A 149 -0.91 7.96 20.31
N VAL A 150 -0.62 8.36 19.06
CA VAL A 150 -1.52 8.07 17.92
C VAL A 150 -1.53 6.57 17.63
N ALA A 151 -0.38 5.91 17.61
CA ALA A 151 -0.28 4.46 17.43
C ALA A 151 -0.90 3.68 18.60
N ALA A 152 -0.77 4.17 19.83
CA ALA A 152 -1.43 3.60 21.00
C ALA A 152 -2.95 3.74 20.92
N SER A 153 -3.43 4.90 20.44
CA SER A 153 -4.85 5.18 20.19
C SER A 153 -5.41 4.27 19.08
N PHE A 154 -4.65 4.09 18.00
CA PHE A 154 -5.00 3.15 16.92
C PHE A 154 -5.06 1.70 17.43
N GLY A 155 -4.06 1.31 18.23
CA GLY A 155 -3.89 -0.05 18.72
C GLY A 155 -4.71 -0.46 19.93
N GLY A 156 -5.47 0.46 20.54
CA GLY A 156 -6.26 0.19 21.75
C GLY A 156 -5.43 0.10 23.04
N ASN A 157 -4.20 0.62 23.06
CA ASN A 157 -3.29 0.50 24.22
C ASN A 157 -3.49 1.63 25.25
N LEU A 158 -4.55 1.50 26.06
CA LEU A 158 -4.88 2.47 27.09
C LEU A 158 -3.79 2.63 28.16
N ASP A 159 -3.10 1.55 28.54
CA ASP A 159 -2.07 1.60 29.58
C ASP A 159 -0.85 2.41 29.12
N LEU A 160 -0.49 2.30 27.84
CA LEU A 160 0.54 3.14 27.25
C LEU A 160 0.13 4.62 27.24
N LEU A 161 -1.12 4.94 26.91
CA LEU A 161 -1.62 6.33 26.98
C LEU A 161 -1.63 6.88 28.40
N ARG A 162 -2.06 6.08 29.39
CA ARG A 162 -1.99 6.45 30.82
C ARG A 162 -0.55 6.68 31.27
N LEU A 163 0.38 5.87 30.76
CA LEU A 163 1.81 6.02 31.04
C LEU A 163 2.34 7.31 30.44
N CYS A 164 2.04 7.62 29.19
CA CYS A 164 2.40 8.90 28.56
C CYS A 164 1.85 10.09 29.36
N HIS A 165 0.62 10.00 29.86
CA HIS A 165 -0.02 11.07 30.65
C HIS A 165 0.63 11.29 32.04
N ARG A 166 0.99 10.22 32.75
CA ARG A 166 1.54 10.30 34.13
C ARG A 166 2.91 10.98 34.24
N HIS A 167 3.58 11.30 33.13
CA HIS A 167 4.91 11.89 33.12
C HIS A 167 4.88 13.34 32.59
N PRO A 168 4.91 14.36 33.47
CA PRO A 168 4.67 15.77 33.12
C PRO A 168 5.59 16.36 32.04
N HIS A 169 6.85 15.90 31.97
CA HIS A 169 7.81 16.35 30.93
C HIS A 169 7.45 15.86 29.54
N LEU A 170 6.82 14.70 29.44
CA LEU A 170 6.27 14.19 28.18
C LEU A 170 4.91 14.81 27.87
N HIS A 171 4.10 15.14 28.89
CA HIS A 171 2.89 15.95 28.66
C HIS A 171 3.24 17.31 28.04
N GLU A 172 4.35 17.94 28.43
CA GLU A 172 4.77 19.23 27.87
C GLU A 172 5.51 19.11 26.53
N GLU A 173 6.30 18.05 26.29
CA GLU A 173 7.05 17.83 25.02
C GLU A 173 6.34 16.95 23.97
N MET A 174 5.29 16.20 24.32
CA MET A 174 4.47 15.41 23.37
C MET A 174 3.19 16.13 22.96
N ILE A 175 2.69 17.07 23.78
CA ILE A 175 1.40 17.75 23.56
C ILE A 175 1.58 19.21 23.13
N ARG A 176 2.72 19.87 23.41
CA ARG A 176 2.99 21.26 22.93
C ARG A 176 3.83 21.39 21.66
N PRO A 177 4.84 20.54 21.34
CA PRO A 177 5.72 20.81 20.19
C PRO A 177 5.23 20.27 18.84
N LEU A 178 4.08 19.59 18.78
CA LEU A 178 3.44 19.17 17.53
C LEU A 178 1.98 19.59 17.64
N ASP A 179 1.62 20.67 16.93
CA ASP A 179 0.36 21.43 16.81
C ASP A 179 -0.88 20.94 17.60
N GLU A 180 -1.76 21.89 17.91
CA GLU A 180 -3.09 21.68 18.56
C GLU A 180 -3.90 20.47 18.03
N ALA A 181 -3.57 19.96 16.84
CA ALA A 181 -4.13 18.79 16.16
C ALA A 181 -3.78 17.39 16.71
N THR A 182 -2.74 17.20 17.55
CA THR A 182 -2.34 15.84 17.99
C THR A 182 -3.35 15.16 18.92
N PRO A 183 -3.93 15.84 19.93
CA PRO A 183 -4.99 15.26 20.78
C PRO A 183 -6.28 14.97 20.00
N GLU A 184 -6.63 15.86 19.07
CA GLU A 184 -7.74 15.69 18.11
C GLU A 184 -7.55 14.42 17.27
N LEU A 185 -6.37 14.22 16.70
CA LEU A 185 -6.07 13.02 15.92
C LEU A 185 -6.11 11.74 16.77
N CYS A 186 -5.59 11.76 18.00
CA CYS A 186 -5.68 10.61 18.90
C CYS A 186 -7.14 10.24 19.19
N TYR A 187 -7.98 11.25 19.37
CA TYR A 187 -9.42 11.06 19.57
C TYR A 187 -10.08 10.47 18.34
N ASP A 188 -9.87 11.10 17.17
CA ASP A 188 -10.44 10.66 15.90
C ASP A 188 -10.04 9.22 15.57
N VAL A 189 -8.75 8.88 15.75
CA VAL A 189 -8.22 7.53 15.53
C VAL A 189 -8.83 6.53 16.52
N ALA A 190 -8.88 6.87 17.82
CA ALA A 190 -9.47 5.99 18.84
C ALA A 190 -10.96 5.74 18.58
N ALA A 191 -11.70 6.79 18.20
CA ALA A 191 -13.09 6.70 17.79
C ALA A 191 -13.25 5.86 16.52
N GLY A 192 -12.41 6.10 15.52
CA GLY A 192 -12.37 5.37 14.26
C GLY A 192 -12.14 3.87 14.44
N GLN A 193 -11.33 3.46 15.42
CA GLN A 193 -11.06 2.05 15.74
C GLN A 193 -12.01 1.47 16.80
N GLY A 194 -13.02 2.24 17.25
CA GLY A 194 -14.01 1.77 18.23
C GLY A 194 -13.49 1.61 19.67
N HIS A 195 -12.36 2.24 20.03
CA HIS A 195 -11.77 2.09 21.37
C HIS A 195 -12.45 2.98 22.42
N HIS A 196 -13.63 2.55 22.90
CA HIS A 196 -14.46 3.28 23.88
C HIS A 196 -13.70 3.69 25.15
N ALA A 197 -12.78 2.86 25.64
CA ALA A 197 -12.01 3.13 26.85
C ALA A 197 -11.01 4.27 26.66
N ILE A 198 -10.39 4.36 25.47
CA ILE A 198 -9.47 5.45 25.11
C ILE A 198 -10.24 6.74 24.90
N VAL A 199 -11.37 6.69 24.18
CA VAL A 199 -12.25 7.86 24.01
C VAL A 199 -12.66 8.43 25.37
N THR A 200 -13.13 7.59 26.30
CA THR A 200 -13.52 8.02 27.66
C THR A 200 -12.34 8.62 28.43
N PHE A 201 -11.15 8.04 28.29
CA PHE A 201 -9.94 8.54 28.93
C PHE A 201 -9.55 9.93 28.40
N LEU A 202 -9.60 10.12 27.07
CA LEU A 202 -9.33 11.42 26.44
C LEU A 202 -10.39 12.47 26.83
N GLU A 203 -11.67 12.11 26.89
CA GLU A 203 -12.75 13.00 27.36
C GLU A 203 -12.55 13.45 28.81
N GLN A 204 -12.11 12.54 29.70
CA GLN A 204 -11.81 12.87 31.10
C GLN A 204 -10.61 13.81 31.24
N MET A 205 -9.61 13.67 30.35
CA MET A 205 -8.40 14.49 30.39
C MET A 205 -8.61 15.92 29.92
N TYR A 206 -9.28 16.10 28.78
CA TYR A 206 -9.42 17.41 28.14
C TYR A 206 -10.79 18.05 28.36
N GLY A 207 -11.74 17.33 28.98
CA GLY A 207 -13.10 17.77 29.23
C GLY A 207 -14.03 17.52 28.02
N PRO A 208 -15.36 17.43 28.25
CA PRO A 208 -16.34 17.09 27.21
C PRO A 208 -16.50 18.18 26.13
N HIS A 209 -16.15 19.44 26.43
CA HIS A 209 -16.30 20.58 25.51
C HIS A 209 -14.98 21.09 24.92
N ASN A 210 -13.85 20.50 25.32
CA ASN A 210 -12.51 20.93 24.91
C ASN A 210 -11.66 19.75 24.37
N THR A 211 -12.29 18.60 24.15
CA THR A 211 -11.81 17.56 23.25
C THR A 211 -12.26 17.96 21.84
N SER A 212 -11.37 18.59 21.05
CA SER A 212 -11.61 18.98 19.66
C SER A 212 -11.68 17.75 18.76
N ALA A 213 -12.66 16.87 18.96
CA ALA A 213 -12.93 15.81 18.00
C ALA A 213 -13.33 16.46 16.67
N SER A 214 -12.76 15.96 15.58
CA SER A 214 -13.12 16.45 14.27
C SER A 214 -14.29 15.63 13.73
N ARG A 215 -14.90 16.09 12.62
CA ARG A 215 -15.90 15.31 11.89
C ARG A 215 -15.36 13.93 11.44
N ARG A 216 -14.02 13.76 11.39
CA ARG A 216 -13.36 12.48 11.05
C ARG A 216 -13.60 11.40 12.09
N ALA A 217 -13.79 11.72 13.36
CA ALA A 217 -14.10 10.72 14.39
C ALA A 217 -15.32 9.87 14.00
N MET A 218 -16.40 10.52 13.58
CA MET A 218 -17.62 9.84 13.15
C MET A 218 -17.49 9.25 11.75
N ASP A 219 -16.81 9.93 10.82
CA ASP A 219 -16.57 9.40 9.47
C ASP A 219 -15.76 8.08 9.52
N TRP A 220 -14.71 8.00 10.33
CA TRP A 220 -13.90 6.80 10.50
C TRP A 220 -14.61 5.73 11.31
N ALA A 221 -15.32 6.08 12.39
CA ALA A 221 -16.13 5.10 13.13
C ALA A 221 -17.18 4.46 12.21
N ALA A 222 -17.74 5.24 11.28
CA ALA A 222 -18.67 4.75 10.28
C ALA A 222 -17.97 3.88 9.21
N GLN A 223 -16.79 4.28 8.76
CA GLN A 223 -15.97 3.53 7.81
C GLN A 223 -15.64 2.12 8.28
N TYR A 224 -15.30 1.94 9.56
CA TYR A 224 -14.95 0.64 10.16
C TYR A 224 -16.15 -0.08 10.79
N GLY A 225 -17.35 0.49 10.70
CA GLY A 225 -18.59 -0.20 11.10
C GLY A 225 -18.87 -0.20 12.60
N HIS A 226 -18.23 0.67 13.39
CA HIS A 226 -18.43 0.75 14.83
C HIS A 226 -19.71 1.53 15.18
N LEU A 227 -20.87 0.89 14.99
CA LEU A 227 -22.18 1.50 15.24
C LEU A 227 -22.30 2.10 16.65
N ASP A 228 -21.86 1.38 17.69
CA ASP A 228 -21.93 1.85 19.08
C ASP A 228 -21.13 3.13 19.30
N MET A 229 -19.98 3.26 18.62
CA MET A 229 -19.18 4.48 18.65
C MET A 229 -19.87 5.60 17.87
N VAL A 230 -20.45 5.32 16.69
CA VAL A 230 -21.21 6.33 15.92
C VAL A 230 -22.39 6.85 16.73
N GLN A 231 -23.13 5.97 17.42
CA GLN A 231 -24.23 6.34 18.32
C GLN A 231 -23.75 7.20 19.49
N ARG A 232 -22.64 6.79 20.12
CA ARG A 232 -22.02 7.57 21.20
C ARG A 232 -21.66 8.98 20.73
N LEU A 233 -20.88 9.09 19.64
CA LEU A 233 -20.47 10.37 19.08
C LEU A 233 -21.69 11.22 18.69
N HIS A 234 -22.73 10.62 18.10
CA HIS A 234 -23.95 11.35 17.79
C HIS A 234 -24.65 11.94 19.02
N SER A 235 -24.65 11.22 20.14
CA SER A 235 -25.31 11.66 21.38
C SER A 235 -24.49 12.66 22.20
N THR A 236 -23.15 12.60 22.14
CA THR A 236 -22.27 13.39 22.99
C THR A 236 -21.63 14.58 22.28
N ARG A 237 -21.69 14.65 20.95
CA ARG A 237 -20.93 15.61 20.14
C ARG A 237 -21.78 16.40 19.16
N ALA A 238 -21.36 17.62 18.86
CA ALA A 238 -22.13 18.58 18.06
C ALA A 238 -21.54 18.84 16.66
N GLU A 239 -20.24 18.58 16.44
CA GLU A 239 -19.55 18.78 15.16
C GLU A 239 -20.10 17.91 14.03
N GLY A 240 -20.64 16.75 14.39
CA GLY A 240 -21.28 15.84 13.46
C GLY A 240 -20.29 15.05 12.59
N CYS A 241 -20.62 14.88 11.32
CA CYS A 241 -19.89 14.08 10.35
C CYS A 241 -19.92 14.77 8.99
N THR A 242 -19.30 14.17 7.98
CA THR A 242 -19.43 14.63 6.60
C THR A 242 -20.25 13.62 5.79
N THR A 243 -20.39 13.85 4.49
CA THR A 243 -20.92 12.83 3.57
C THR A 243 -20.02 11.58 3.51
N GLN A 244 -18.76 11.68 3.97
CA GLN A 244 -17.83 10.55 3.99
C GLN A 244 -18.27 9.45 4.95
N ALA A 245 -18.90 9.75 6.08
CA ALA A 245 -19.42 8.72 6.99
C ALA A 245 -20.31 7.70 6.26
N MET A 246 -21.32 8.17 5.53
CA MET A 246 -22.22 7.27 4.81
C MET A 246 -21.56 6.67 3.56
N ASN A 247 -20.73 7.43 2.84
CA ASN A 247 -20.00 6.94 1.67
C ASN A 247 -19.06 5.77 2.03
N LEU A 248 -18.27 5.92 3.10
CA LEU A 248 -17.31 4.92 3.55
C LEU A 248 -17.99 3.73 4.24
N ALA A 249 -19.04 3.97 5.04
CA ALA A 249 -19.85 2.88 5.59
C ALA A 249 -20.50 2.05 4.48
N SER A 250 -20.99 2.70 3.42
CA SER A 250 -21.59 2.01 2.28
C SER A 250 -20.55 1.21 1.48
N SER A 251 -19.37 1.78 1.30
CA SER A 251 -18.24 1.12 0.63
C SER A 251 -17.73 -0.12 1.34
N ASN A 252 -17.88 -0.23 2.67
CA ASN A 252 -17.44 -1.38 3.46
C ASN A 252 -18.60 -2.27 3.92
N GLY A 253 -19.81 -2.03 3.40
CA GLY A 253 -20.96 -2.92 3.64
C GLY A 253 -21.61 -2.78 5.01
N HIS A 254 -21.35 -1.69 5.74
CA HIS A 254 -21.86 -1.47 7.10
C HIS A 254 -23.30 -0.96 7.10
N LEU A 255 -24.26 -1.80 6.70
CA LEU A 255 -25.67 -1.43 6.56
C LEU A 255 -26.28 -0.81 7.83
N GLN A 256 -25.95 -1.32 9.01
CA GLN A 256 -26.49 -0.80 10.27
C GLN A 256 -26.05 0.65 10.53
N VAL A 257 -24.80 0.97 10.20
CA VAL A 257 -24.29 2.34 10.25
C VAL A 257 -24.98 3.21 9.21
N VAL A 258 -25.15 2.71 7.98
CA VAL A 258 -25.85 3.45 6.91
C VAL A 258 -27.30 3.78 7.31
N ARG A 259 -28.02 2.82 7.91
CA ARG A 259 -29.38 3.03 8.46
C ARG A 259 -29.39 4.08 9.53
N PHE A 260 -28.50 3.96 10.52
CA PHE A 260 -28.41 4.92 11.62
C PHE A 260 -28.14 6.34 11.11
N LEU A 261 -27.14 6.50 10.23
CA LEU A 261 -26.79 7.79 9.63
C LEU A 261 -27.93 8.34 8.77
N HIS A 262 -28.70 7.50 8.07
CA HIS A 262 -29.86 7.94 7.29
C HIS A 262 -30.99 8.49 8.18
N GLU A 263 -31.29 7.81 9.28
CA GLU A 263 -32.40 8.16 10.18
C GLU A 263 -32.09 9.38 11.06
N HIS A 264 -30.84 9.53 11.50
CA HIS A 264 -30.47 10.49 12.56
C HIS A 264 -29.64 11.68 12.06
N ARG A 265 -29.19 11.67 10.79
CA ARG A 265 -28.25 12.67 10.26
C ARG A 265 -28.74 13.23 8.92
N ARG A 266 -28.36 14.49 8.62
CA ARG A 266 -28.87 15.24 7.45
C ARG A 266 -27.83 15.44 6.35
N GLU A 267 -26.59 15.09 6.63
CA GLU A 267 -25.42 15.30 5.76
C GLU A 267 -25.56 14.61 4.41
N GLY A 268 -26.28 13.49 4.34
CA GLY A 268 -26.50 12.79 3.08
C GLY A 268 -25.39 11.78 2.73
N CYS A 269 -25.44 11.32 1.49
CA CYS A 269 -24.32 10.67 0.83
C CYS A 269 -24.06 11.34 -0.52
N SER A 270 -23.07 10.88 -1.27
CA SER A 270 -22.97 11.19 -2.71
C SER A 270 -23.20 9.93 -3.54
N THR A 271 -23.17 10.06 -4.87
CA THR A 271 -23.18 8.91 -5.80
C THR A 271 -22.06 7.90 -5.51
N PHE A 272 -21.02 8.31 -4.79
CA PHE A 272 -19.94 7.45 -4.33
C PHE A 272 -20.43 6.31 -3.43
N ALA A 273 -21.40 6.54 -2.54
CA ALA A 273 -21.91 5.52 -1.64
C ALA A 273 -22.46 4.31 -2.41
N MET A 274 -23.34 4.56 -3.40
CA MET A 274 -23.95 3.49 -4.19
C MET A 274 -22.97 2.91 -5.22
N ASN A 275 -22.11 3.72 -5.83
CA ASN A 275 -21.07 3.23 -6.74
C ASN A 275 -20.11 2.26 -6.03
N SER A 276 -19.58 2.63 -4.85
CA SER A 276 -18.66 1.76 -4.10
C SER A 276 -19.36 0.59 -3.44
N ALA A 277 -20.60 0.73 -2.94
CA ALA A 277 -21.37 -0.42 -2.48
C ALA A 277 -21.60 -1.44 -3.60
N ALA A 278 -21.80 -0.97 -4.84
CA ALA A 278 -21.92 -1.85 -5.99
C ALA A 278 -20.59 -2.49 -6.40
N GLU A 279 -19.50 -1.71 -6.39
CA GLU A 279 -18.13 -2.18 -6.66
C GLU A 279 -17.69 -3.31 -5.73
N PHE A 280 -18.04 -3.26 -4.44
CA PHE A 280 -17.68 -4.28 -3.45
C PHE A 280 -18.81 -5.30 -3.17
N GLY A 281 -19.89 -5.27 -3.95
CA GLY A 281 -20.92 -6.32 -3.90
C GLY A 281 -21.85 -6.26 -2.69
N HIS A 282 -21.99 -5.11 -2.04
CA HIS A 282 -22.82 -4.94 -0.84
C HIS A 282 -24.30 -4.78 -1.20
N VAL A 283 -24.95 -5.87 -1.61
CA VAL A 283 -26.34 -5.92 -2.09
C VAL A 283 -27.32 -5.22 -1.14
N GLU A 284 -27.29 -5.52 0.15
CA GLU A 284 -28.25 -4.94 1.10
C GLU A 284 -28.08 -3.41 1.24
N VAL A 285 -26.85 -2.91 1.16
CA VAL A 285 -26.57 -1.48 1.16
C VAL A 285 -27.08 -0.85 -0.13
N VAL A 286 -26.86 -1.47 -1.29
CA VAL A 286 -27.40 -0.99 -2.56
C VAL A 286 -28.93 -0.93 -2.52
N GLN A 287 -29.61 -1.99 -2.06
CA GLN A 287 -31.07 -2.01 -1.88
C GLN A 287 -31.55 -0.87 -0.98
N PHE A 288 -30.88 -0.68 0.16
CA PHE A 288 -31.23 0.37 1.11
C PHE A 288 -31.08 1.77 0.50
N LEU A 289 -29.92 2.05 -0.11
CA LEU A 289 -29.66 3.33 -0.75
C LEU A 289 -30.65 3.59 -1.91
N MET A 290 -30.98 2.58 -2.71
CA MET A 290 -31.95 2.74 -3.79
C MET A 290 -33.38 3.02 -3.29
N ARG A 291 -33.75 2.43 -2.14
CA ARG A 291 -35.09 2.59 -1.57
C ARG A 291 -35.28 3.93 -0.87
N TYR A 292 -34.26 4.41 -0.17
CA TYR A 292 -34.40 5.53 0.78
C TYR A 292 -33.56 6.77 0.42
N ARG A 293 -32.65 6.70 -0.54
CA ARG A 293 -31.82 7.83 -1.00
C ARG A 293 -32.15 8.25 -2.43
N ARG A 294 -31.88 9.51 -2.76
CA ARG A 294 -32.21 10.12 -4.07
C ARG A 294 -30.98 10.45 -4.91
N GLU A 295 -29.81 10.39 -4.30
CA GLU A 295 -28.52 10.68 -4.91
C GLU A 295 -28.21 9.72 -6.08
N GLY A 296 -28.68 8.47 -5.98
CA GLY A 296 -28.54 7.45 -7.01
C GLY A 296 -27.09 7.03 -7.24
N CYS A 297 -26.83 6.45 -8.42
CA CYS A 297 -25.51 6.07 -8.86
C CYS A 297 -25.26 6.54 -10.31
N SER A 298 -24.01 6.41 -10.73
CA SER A 298 -23.63 6.62 -12.13
C SER A 298 -23.54 5.28 -12.87
N ARG A 299 -23.37 5.31 -14.21
CA ARG A 299 -23.07 4.11 -15.03
C ARG A 299 -21.90 3.26 -14.47
N LYS A 300 -20.97 3.90 -13.75
CA LYS A 300 -19.86 3.22 -13.06
C LYS A 300 -20.32 2.14 -12.06
N ALA A 301 -21.51 2.25 -11.47
CA ALA A 301 -21.96 1.25 -10.50
C ALA A 301 -22.13 -0.13 -11.15
N ILE A 302 -22.75 -0.20 -12.35
CA ILE A 302 -22.87 -1.47 -13.08
C ILE A 302 -21.51 -1.88 -13.62
N ASP A 303 -20.73 -0.95 -14.19
CA ASP A 303 -19.39 -1.27 -14.73
C ASP A 303 -18.47 -1.89 -13.67
N MET A 304 -18.42 -1.31 -12.46
CA MET A 304 -17.58 -1.80 -11.36
C MET A 304 -18.14 -3.10 -10.74
N ALA A 305 -19.46 -3.20 -10.55
CA ALA A 305 -20.08 -4.44 -10.07
C ALA A 305 -19.84 -5.61 -11.04
N ALA A 306 -19.95 -5.35 -12.35
CA ALA A 306 -19.69 -6.35 -13.38
C ALA A 306 -18.22 -6.77 -13.42
N ARG A 307 -17.31 -5.79 -13.36
CA ARG A 307 -15.87 -6.05 -13.28
C ARG A 307 -15.49 -6.93 -12.09
N ASN A 308 -16.14 -6.79 -10.95
CA ASN A 308 -15.85 -7.58 -9.74
C ASN A 308 -16.77 -8.81 -9.57
N GLY A 309 -17.56 -9.16 -10.58
CA GLY A 309 -18.33 -10.41 -10.58
C GLY A 309 -19.58 -10.40 -9.70
N HIS A 310 -20.08 -9.22 -9.32
CA HIS A 310 -21.23 -9.09 -8.45
C HIS A 310 -22.54 -9.14 -9.25
N LEU A 311 -22.86 -10.32 -9.81
CA LEU A 311 -24.03 -10.53 -10.66
C LEU A 311 -25.35 -10.08 -10.01
N GLU A 312 -25.56 -10.36 -8.73
CA GLU A 312 -26.78 -9.97 -8.01
C GLU A 312 -26.95 -8.44 -7.99
N VAL A 313 -25.86 -7.70 -7.77
CA VAL A 313 -25.86 -6.23 -7.83
C VAL A 313 -26.13 -5.75 -9.25
N VAL A 314 -25.53 -6.38 -10.26
CA VAL A 314 -25.75 -6.04 -11.68
C VAL A 314 -27.23 -6.22 -12.06
N GLN A 315 -27.84 -7.34 -11.67
CA GLN A 315 -29.26 -7.63 -11.88
C GLN A 315 -30.16 -6.62 -11.19
N LEU A 316 -29.87 -6.32 -9.92
CA LEU A 316 -30.60 -5.35 -9.13
C LEU A 316 -30.57 -3.96 -9.75
N LEU A 317 -29.37 -3.47 -10.10
CA LEU A 317 -29.19 -2.17 -10.74
C LEU A 317 -29.84 -2.12 -12.13
N HIS A 318 -29.78 -3.23 -12.89
CA HIS A 318 -30.44 -3.34 -14.19
C HIS A 318 -31.97 -3.21 -14.08
N ASN A 319 -32.59 -3.92 -13.14
CA ASN A 319 -34.05 -3.95 -12.97
C ASN A 319 -34.66 -2.63 -12.49
N HIS A 320 -33.85 -1.71 -11.98
CA HIS A 320 -34.34 -0.50 -11.33
C HIS A 320 -33.82 0.79 -11.97
N ARG A 321 -33.00 0.71 -13.03
CA ARG A 321 -32.42 1.88 -13.70
C ARG A 321 -32.39 1.77 -15.22
N THR A 322 -32.69 2.88 -15.87
CA THR A 322 -32.67 3.03 -17.34
C THR A 322 -31.33 3.49 -17.90
N ASP A 323 -30.45 4.06 -17.08
CA ASP A 323 -29.21 4.72 -17.55
C ASP A 323 -28.15 3.76 -18.12
N GLY A 324 -28.35 2.46 -17.93
CA GLY A 324 -27.49 1.43 -18.51
C GLY A 324 -26.09 1.32 -17.90
N CYS A 325 -25.23 0.64 -18.63
CA CYS A 325 -23.81 0.52 -18.33
C CYS A 325 -22.97 1.09 -19.49
N THR A 326 -21.67 0.87 -19.47
CA THR A 326 -20.81 1.11 -20.65
C THR A 326 -20.23 -0.23 -21.13
N THR A 327 -19.46 -0.20 -22.23
CA THR A 327 -18.72 -1.39 -22.69
C THR A 327 -17.74 -1.90 -21.63
N GLN A 328 -17.31 -1.04 -20.69
CA GLN A 328 -16.43 -1.41 -19.57
C GLN A 328 -17.03 -2.48 -18.65
N ALA A 329 -18.36 -2.60 -18.57
CA ALA A 329 -19.00 -3.65 -17.78
C ALA A 329 -18.66 -5.04 -18.33
N MET A 330 -18.86 -5.26 -19.63
CA MET A 330 -18.58 -6.55 -20.26
C MET A 330 -17.08 -6.78 -20.43
N ASP A 331 -16.32 -5.75 -20.81
CA ASP A 331 -14.84 -5.83 -20.91
C ASP A 331 -14.20 -6.18 -19.55
N GLY A 332 -14.65 -5.53 -18.47
CA GLY A 332 -14.17 -5.79 -17.11
C GLY A 332 -14.58 -7.16 -16.57
N ALA A 333 -15.83 -7.57 -16.80
CA ALA A 333 -16.30 -8.90 -16.43
C ALA A 333 -15.52 -10.00 -17.17
N ALA A 334 -15.26 -9.79 -18.46
CA ALA A 334 -14.50 -10.73 -19.29
C ALA A 334 -13.04 -10.82 -18.85
N ARG A 335 -12.39 -9.68 -18.59
CA ARG A 335 -11.03 -9.60 -18.05
C ARG A 335 -10.85 -10.44 -16.78
N ASN A 336 -11.84 -10.45 -15.89
CA ASN A 336 -11.77 -11.13 -14.60
C ASN A 336 -12.49 -12.50 -14.58
N GLY A 337 -12.94 -12.99 -15.74
CA GLY A 337 -13.47 -14.35 -15.89
C GLY A 337 -14.90 -14.55 -15.38
N HIS A 338 -15.67 -13.48 -15.22
CA HIS A 338 -17.04 -13.53 -14.70
C HIS A 338 -18.04 -13.87 -15.81
N LEU A 339 -18.05 -15.13 -16.25
CA LEU A 339 -18.89 -15.61 -17.37
C LEU A 339 -20.38 -15.38 -17.15
N ASP A 340 -20.86 -15.59 -15.94
CA ASP A 340 -22.26 -15.39 -15.54
C ASP A 340 -22.71 -13.93 -15.73
N VAL A 341 -21.84 -12.97 -15.38
CA VAL A 341 -22.04 -11.54 -15.65
C VAL A 341 -21.99 -11.25 -17.14
N VAL A 342 -21.03 -11.81 -17.88
CA VAL A 342 -20.92 -11.62 -19.34
C VAL A 342 -22.18 -12.12 -20.05
N GLN A 343 -22.68 -13.30 -19.69
CA GLN A 343 -23.92 -13.88 -20.22
C GLN A 343 -25.12 -12.98 -19.92
N PHE A 344 -25.26 -12.51 -18.68
CA PHE A 344 -26.33 -11.60 -18.29
C PHE A 344 -26.28 -10.29 -19.09
N LEU A 345 -25.11 -9.66 -19.18
CA LEU A 345 -24.94 -8.43 -19.95
C LEU A 345 -25.22 -8.67 -21.44
N HIS A 346 -24.78 -9.79 -22.01
CA HIS A 346 -25.07 -10.11 -23.41
C HIS A 346 -26.57 -10.30 -23.66
N GLN A 347 -27.30 -10.96 -22.74
CA GLN A 347 -28.72 -11.24 -22.91
C GLN A 347 -29.61 -10.01 -22.74
N TYR A 348 -29.27 -9.11 -21.81
CA TYR A 348 -30.17 -8.02 -21.38
C TYR A 348 -29.66 -6.61 -21.69
N ARG A 349 -28.45 -6.45 -22.23
CA ARG A 349 -27.86 -5.14 -22.56
C ARG A 349 -27.43 -5.07 -24.02
N THR A 350 -27.47 -3.86 -24.58
CA THR A 350 -27.16 -3.60 -26.00
C THR A 350 -25.84 -2.88 -26.19
N GLU A 351 -25.22 -2.39 -25.12
CA GLU A 351 -23.96 -1.66 -25.11
C GLU A 351 -22.80 -2.47 -25.68
N GLY A 352 -22.84 -3.79 -25.50
CA GLY A 352 -21.86 -4.73 -26.04
C GLY A 352 -20.50 -4.68 -25.34
N CYS A 353 -19.46 -5.13 -26.04
CA CYS A 353 -18.09 -5.12 -25.57
C CYS A 353 -17.15 -4.53 -26.63
N THR A 354 -15.90 -4.30 -26.28
CA THR A 354 -14.85 -3.99 -27.25
C THR A 354 -14.01 -5.25 -27.52
N SER A 355 -13.03 -5.14 -28.42
CA SER A 355 -12.06 -6.23 -28.64
C SER A 355 -11.28 -6.59 -27.37
N TRP A 356 -11.18 -5.65 -26.42
CA TRP A 356 -10.51 -5.88 -25.14
C TRP A 356 -11.17 -6.97 -24.30
N ALA A 357 -12.47 -7.24 -24.45
CA ALA A 357 -13.12 -8.31 -23.71
C ALA A 357 -12.48 -9.68 -24.00
N VAL A 358 -12.26 -9.99 -25.29
CA VAL A 358 -11.62 -11.25 -25.67
C VAL A 358 -10.12 -11.20 -25.40
N ASP A 359 -9.45 -10.10 -25.73
CA ASP A 359 -7.99 -9.97 -25.54
C ASP A 359 -7.60 -10.14 -24.06
N LEU A 360 -8.32 -9.49 -23.14
CA LEU A 360 -8.05 -9.56 -21.70
C LEU A 360 -8.52 -10.87 -21.06
N ALA A 361 -9.61 -11.47 -21.56
CA ALA A 361 -10.02 -12.81 -21.12
C ALA A 361 -8.99 -13.87 -21.54
N ALA A 362 -8.42 -13.74 -22.74
CA ALA A 362 -7.37 -14.61 -23.25
C ALA A 362 -6.06 -14.43 -22.47
N GLN A 363 -5.66 -13.18 -22.19
CA GLN A 363 -4.49 -12.86 -21.38
C GLN A 363 -4.55 -13.49 -19.98
N ASN A 364 -5.72 -13.49 -19.33
CA ASN A 364 -5.89 -13.98 -17.96
C ASN A 364 -6.36 -15.45 -17.86
N GLY A 365 -6.45 -16.17 -18.98
CA GLY A 365 -6.72 -17.60 -18.96
C GLY A 365 -8.20 -17.98 -18.80
N HIS A 366 -9.12 -17.11 -19.20
CA HIS A 366 -10.57 -17.35 -19.07
C HIS A 366 -11.18 -17.96 -20.34
N LEU A 367 -10.85 -19.23 -20.61
CA LEU A 367 -11.28 -19.94 -21.82
C LEU A 367 -12.80 -19.91 -22.04
N GLU A 368 -13.60 -20.17 -21.01
CA GLU A 368 -15.08 -20.22 -21.15
C GLU A 368 -15.66 -18.87 -21.60
N VAL A 369 -15.07 -17.77 -21.13
CA VAL A 369 -15.44 -16.40 -21.55
C VAL A 369 -15.05 -16.17 -23.00
N VAL A 370 -13.83 -16.55 -23.39
CA VAL A 370 -13.35 -16.44 -24.79
C VAL A 370 -14.26 -17.24 -25.74
N GLN A 371 -14.62 -18.47 -25.36
CA GLN A 371 -15.53 -19.31 -26.11
C GLN A 371 -16.89 -18.64 -26.29
N PHE A 372 -17.48 -18.18 -25.18
CA PHE A 372 -18.78 -17.53 -25.22
C PHE A 372 -18.77 -16.28 -26.11
N LEU A 373 -17.80 -15.39 -25.92
CA LEU A 373 -17.70 -14.15 -26.68
C LEU A 373 -17.52 -14.42 -28.19
N LEU A 374 -16.61 -15.32 -28.57
CA LEU A 374 -16.39 -15.61 -29.99
C LEU A 374 -17.55 -16.38 -30.64
N MET A 375 -18.34 -17.14 -29.88
CA MET A 375 -19.51 -17.85 -30.44
C MET A 375 -20.76 -16.97 -30.56
N GLN A 376 -20.96 -16.03 -29.63
CA GLN A 376 -22.21 -15.29 -29.50
C GLN A 376 -22.13 -13.84 -29.96
N ARG A 377 -20.92 -13.30 -30.15
CA ARG A 377 -20.71 -11.89 -30.48
C ARG A 377 -19.98 -11.69 -31.80
N THR A 378 -20.16 -10.51 -32.39
CA THR A 378 -19.57 -10.12 -33.67
C THR A 378 -18.28 -9.33 -33.51
N GLU A 379 -17.99 -8.84 -32.31
CA GLU A 379 -16.75 -8.12 -32.02
C GLU A 379 -15.53 -9.04 -32.19
N THR A 380 -14.50 -8.54 -32.87
CA THR A 380 -13.26 -9.28 -33.14
C THR A 380 -12.29 -9.20 -31.98
N CYS A 381 -11.48 -10.23 -31.78
CA CYS A 381 -10.26 -10.10 -30.99
C CYS A 381 -9.11 -9.56 -31.86
N THR A 382 -8.09 -9.01 -31.23
CA THR A 382 -6.88 -8.56 -31.94
C THR A 382 -5.83 -9.68 -31.94
N THR A 383 -4.67 -9.43 -32.55
CA THR A 383 -3.51 -10.33 -32.42
C THR A 383 -3.08 -10.54 -30.97
N TRP A 384 -3.38 -9.54 -30.13
CA TRP A 384 -3.06 -9.48 -28.72
C TRP A 384 -3.64 -10.70 -27.97
N ALA A 385 -4.86 -11.16 -28.29
CA ALA A 385 -5.46 -12.30 -27.63
C ALA A 385 -4.59 -13.57 -27.69
N MET A 386 -4.07 -13.91 -28.87
CA MET A 386 -3.24 -15.11 -29.03
C MET A 386 -1.83 -14.89 -28.48
N ASP A 387 -1.25 -13.70 -28.70
CA ASP A 387 0.10 -13.36 -28.25
C ASP A 387 0.21 -13.37 -26.72
N GLU A 388 -0.77 -12.81 -25.99
CA GLU A 388 -0.79 -12.83 -24.52
C GLU A 388 -1.22 -14.16 -23.93
N ALA A 389 -2.17 -14.87 -24.54
CA ALA A 389 -2.49 -16.22 -24.10
C ALA A 389 -1.25 -17.12 -24.19
N ALA A 390 -0.45 -16.96 -25.25
CA ALA A 390 0.81 -17.68 -25.41
C ALA A 390 1.85 -17.24 -24.37
N THR A 391 2.01 -15.93 -24.17
CA THR A 391 2.95 -15.34 -23.20
C THR A 391 2.65 -15.77 -21.77
N ASN A 392 1.37 -15.93 -21.39
CA ASN A 392 0.96 -16.38 -20.05
C ASN A 392 0.74 -17.90 -19.94
N GLY A 393 0.98 -18.66 -21.02
CA GLY A 393 0.98 -20.12 -21.00
C GLY A 393 -0.39 -20.79 -21.10
N HIS A 394 -1.42 -20.07 -21.54
CA HIS A 394 -2.79 -20.56 -21.72
C HIS A 394 -2.93 -21.36 -23.03
N LEU A 395 -2.35 -22.56 -23.06
CA LEU A 395 -2.31 -23.42 -24.25
C LEU A 395 -3.70 -23.77 -24.78
N ASP A 396 -4.66 -24.03 -23.89
CA ASP A 396 -6.05 -24.31 -24.22
C ASP A 396 -6.73 -23.16 -24.99
N ILE A 397 -6.44 -21.91 -24.62
CA ILE A 397 -6.90 -20.72 -25.34
C ILE A 397 -6.18 -20.58 -26.67
N VAL A 398 -4.87 -20.79 -26.72
CA VAL A 398 -4.09 -20.75 -27.98
C VAL A 398 -4.61 -21.79 -28.98
N GLU A 399 -4.87 -23.02 -28.53
CA GLU A 399 -5.46 -24.09 -29.33
C GLU A 399 -6.86 -23.71 -29.83
N TYR A 400 -7.70 -23.17 -28.94
CA TYR A 400 -9.06 -22.76 -29.28
C TYR A 400 -9.08 -21.62 -30.31
N LEU A 401 -8.31 -20.56 -30.08
CA LEU A 401 -8.18 -19.43 -31.00
C LEU A 401 -7.62 -19.88 -32.35
N HIS A 402 -6.66 -20.82 -32.36
CA HIS A 402 -6.16 -21.42 -33.60
C HIS A 402 -7.22 -22.26 -34.34
N GLY A 403 -7.99 -23.06 -33.61
CA GLY A 403 -9.09 -23.85 -34.16
C GLY A 403 -10.20 -22.99 -34.78
N CYS A 404 -10.51 -21.85 -34.16
CA CYS A 404 -11.48 -20.89 -34.66
C CYS A 404 -11.12 -20.32 -36.05
N MET A 405 -9.82 -20.16 -36.36
CA MET A 405 -9.37 -19.71 -37.68
C MET A 405 -9.65 -20.71 -38.81
N LYS A 406 -9.55 -22.02 -38.51
CA LYS A 406 -9.68 -23.09 -39.50
C LYS A 406 -11.14 -23.29 -39.92
N ASN A 407 -12.06 -22.99 -39.02
CA ASN A 407 -13.48 -23.03 -39.28
C ASN A 407 -13.91 -21.66 -39.81
N HIS A 408 -14.07 -21.51 -41.14
CA HIS A 408 -14.55 -20.30 -41.85
C HIS A 408 -15.92 -19.71 -41.38
N ASN A 409 -16.43 -20.12 -40.22
CA ASN A 409 -17.67 -19.65 -39.60
C ASN A 409 -17.50 -18.37 -38.77
N LEU A 410 -16.28 -17.82 -38.71
CA LEU A 410 -15.97 -16.61 -37.99
C LEU A 410 -15.44 -15.57 -39.00
N HIS A 411 -16.07 -14.41 -39.11
CA HIS A 411 -15.56 -13.24 -39.84
C HIS A 411 -14.28 -12.63 -39.20
N HIS A 412 -13.58 -13.40 -38.37
CA HIS A 412 -12.60 -12.92 -37.41
C HIS A 412 -11.20 -13.39 -37.84
N HIS A 413 -10.37 -12.45 -38.34
CA HIS A 413 -8.95 -12.70 -38.58
C HIS A 413 -8.18 -12.65 -37.26
N THR A 414 -8.18 -13.75 -36.52
CA THR A 414 -7.38 -13.87 -35.28
C THR A 414 -5.94 -14.23 -35.67
N THR A 415 -5.13 -13.27 -36.09
CA THR A 415 -3.71 -13.51 -36.39
C THR A 415 -2.89 -13.59 -35.11
N CYS A 416 -1.67 -14.12 -35.17
CA CYS A 416 -0.67 -13.98 -34.09
C CYS A 416 0.60 -13.39 -34.67
N THR A 417 1.45 -12.84 -33.82
CA THR A 417 2.76 -12.33 -34.24
C THR A 417 3.87 -13.26 -33.76
N LYS A 418 5.13 -12.90 -34.06
CA LYS A 418 6.30 -13.59 -33.50
C LYS A 418 6.36 -13.46 -31.96
N GLU A 419 5.69 -12.44 -31.41
CA GLU A 419 5.64 -12.18 -29.96
C GLU A 419 4.98 -13.33 -29.20
N ALA A 420 4.03 -14.06 -29.80
CA ALA A 420 3.43 -15.24 -29.18
C ALA A 420 4.47 -16.30 -28.79
N MET A 421 5.37 -16.64 -29.72
CA MET A 421 6.39 -17.66 -29.48
C MET A 421 7.55 -17.11 -28.65
N ASP A 422 7.91 -15.84 -28.85
CA ASP A 422 8.95 -15.16 -28.08
C ASP A 422 8.56 -15.04 -26.60
N GLY A 423 7.35 -14.56 -26.31
CA GLY A 423 6.81 -14.42 -24.96
C GLY A 423 6.61 -15.76 -24.26
N ALA A 424 6.04 -16.75 -24.97
CA ALA A 424 5.94 -18.13 -24.45
C ALA A 424 7.31 -18.71 -24.10
N SER A 425 8.33 -18.40 -24.90
CA SER A 425 9.70 -18.86 -24.64
C SER A 425 10.33 -18.16 -23.45
N ALA A 426 10.15 -16.83 -23.37
CA ALA A 426 10.64 -16.00 -22.28
C ALA A 426 10.03 -16.37 -20.92
N ASN A 427 8.83 -16.96 -20.88
CA ASN A 427 8.18 -17.41 -19.65
C ASN A 427 8.19 -18.94 -19.46
N GLY A 428 8.91 -19.68 -20.33
CA GLY A 428 9.17 -21.11 -20.13
C GLY A 428 8.01 -22.03 -20.51
N HIS A 429 7.04 -21.57 -21.31
CA HIS A 429 5.83 -22.31 -21.70
C HIS A 429 6.07 -23.25 -22.88
N LEU A 430 6.81 -24.34 -22.65
CA LEU A 430 7.19 -25.30 -23.71
C LEU A 430 6.01 -25.91 -24.48
N GLY A 431 4.87 -26.16 -23.84
CA GLY A 431 3.67 -26.68 -24.51
C GLY A 431 3.17 -25.73 -25.60
N VAL A 432 3.11 -24.44 -25.27
CA VAL A 432 2.73 -23.37 -26.22
C VAL A 432 3.76 -23.24 -27.33
N VAL A 433 5.06 -23.22 -27.01
CA VAL A 433 6.13 -23.14 -28.03
C VAL A 433 6.05 -24.29 -29.02
N LYS A 434 5.86 -25.53 -28.54
CA LYS A 434 5.68 -26.71 -29.39
C LYS A 434 4.45 -26.57 -30.28
N PHE A 435 3.33 -26.13 -29.72
CA PHE A 435 2.10 -25.95 -30.47
C PHE A 435 2.25 -24.90 -31.58
N LEU A 436 2.75 -23.71 -31.24
CA LEU A 436 2.96 -22.62 -32.19
C LEU A 436 3.97 -23.02 -33.28
N HIS A 437 5.06 -23.70 -32.92
CA HIS A 437 6.05 -24.16 -33.91
C HIS A 437 5.47 -25.19 -34.89
N THR A 438 4.60 -26.08 -34.42
CA THR A 438 4.03 -27.14 -35.27
C THR A 438 2.82 -26.69 -36.11
N HIS A 439 2.10 -25.65 -35.68
CA HIS A 439 0.83 -25.25 -36.28
C HIS A 439 0.82 -23.85 -36.91
N ARG A 440 1.89 -23.06 -36.75
CA ARG A 440 1.98 -21.67 -37.22
C ARG A 440 3.27 -21.44 -38.02
N THR A 441 3.27 -20.43 -38.89
CA THR A 441 4.38 -20.13 -39.81
C THR A 441 5.14 -18.86 -39.46
N GLU A 442 4.61 -18.06 -38.54
CA GLU A 442 5.19 -16.79 -38.10
C GLU A 442 6.56 -16.97 -37.44
N GLY A 443 6.76 -18.11 -36.75
CA GLY A 443 8.00 -18.46 -36.07
C GLY A 443 8.25 -17.60 -34.83
N CYS A 444 9.53 -17.50 -34.46
CA CYS A 444 10.03 -16.68 -33.36
C CYS A 444 11.17 -15.77 -33.85
N THR A 445 11.57 -14.80 -33.04
CA THR A 445 12.79 -14.01 -33.25
C THR A 445 13.96 -14.58 -32.43
N SER A 446 15.17 -14.04 -32.59
CA SER A 446 16.32 -14.44 -31.76
C SER A 446 16.12 -14.16 -30.27
N LEU A 447 15.16 -13.28 -29.93
CA LEU A 447 14.76 -13.02 -28.55
C LEU A 447 14.24 -14.28 -27.84
N ALA A 448 13.54 -15.18 -28.53
CA ALA A 448 13.00 -16.39 -27.92
C ALA A 448 14.09 -17.25 -27.26
N LEU A 449 15.20 -17.46 -27.96
CA LEU A 449 16.31 -18.27 -27.46
C LEU A 449 17.11 -17.51 -26.39
N HIS A 450 17.38 -16.22 -26.62
CA HIS A 450 18.09 -15.38 -25.65
C HIS A 450 17.34 -15.30 -24.31
N GLU A 451 16.05 -14.97 -24.33
CA GLU A 451 15.21 -14.84 -23.13
C GLU A 451 14.97 -16.17 -22.42
N ALA A 452 14.75 -17.26 -23.15
CA ALA A 452 14.64 -18.59 -22.56
C ALA A 452 15.93 -18.99 -21.82
N THR A 453 17.09 -18.62 -22.37
CA THR A 453 18.39 -18.93 -21.75
C THR A 453 18.68 -18.02 -20.56
N SER A 454 18.45 -16.71 -20.69
CA SER A 454 18.71 -15.71 -19.65
C SER A 454 17.84 -15.92 -18.41
N LYS A 455 16.61 -16.39 -18.58
CA LYS A 455 15.66 -16.69 -17.49
C LYS A 455 15.73 -18.14 -16.99
N GLY A 456 16.66 -18.96 -17.51
CA GLY A 456 16.90 -20.32 -17.03
C GLY A 456 15.88 -21.37 -17.50
N HIS A 457 15.14 -21.12 -18.56
CA HIS A 457 14.18 -22.04 -19.17
C HIS A 457 14.88 -23.02 -20.14
N HIS A 458 15.78 -23.84 -19.60
CA HIS A 458 16.64 -24.76 -20.37
C HIS A 458 15.86 -25.75 -21.24
N HIS A 459 14.66 -26.18 -20.81
CA HIS A 459 13.78 -27.07 -21.57
C HIS A 459 13.22 -26.42 -22.83
N VAL A 460 12.93 -25.12 -22.79
CA VAL A 460 12.53 -24.35 -23.98
C VAL A 460 13.74 -24.09 -24.87
N ALA A 461 14.86 -23.63 -24.30
CA ALA A 461 16.08 -23.36 -25.05
C ALA A 461 16.58 -24.60 -25.80
N ALA A 462 16.56 -25.78 -25.16
CA ALA A 462 16.92 -27.05 -25.80
C ALA A 462 16.01 -27.37 -26.99
N TYR A 463 14.70 -27.15 -26.85
CA TYR A 463 13.75 -27.36 -27.93
C TYR A 463 13.98 -26.41 -29.11
N LEU A 464 14.20 -25.12 -28.84
CA LEU A 464 14.50 -24.11 -29.86
C LEU A 464 15.83 -24.41 -30.58
N CYS A 465 16.87 -24.80 -29.84
CA CYS A 465 18.16 -25.22 -30.42
C CYS A 465 18.03 -26.44 -31.34
N GLN A 466 17.21 -27.41 -30.95
CA GLN A 466 16.98 -28.61 -31.77
C GLN A 466 16.27 -28.29 -33.10
N HIS A 467 15.50 -27.20 -33.17
CA HIS A 467 14.72 -26.82 -34.34
C HIS A 467 15.16 -25.49 -34.96
N ARG A 468 16.41 -25.07 -34.72
CA ARG A 468 16.95 -23.75 -35.09
C ARG A 468 16.91 -23.47 -36.60
N GLU A 469 17.20 -24.47 -37.42
CA GLU A 469 17.17 -24.37 -38.89
C GLU A 469 15.75 -24.18 -39.43
N ALA A 470 14.77 -24.87 -38.84
CA ALA A 470 13.36 -24.78 -39.23
C ALA A 470 12.71 -23.44 -38.82
N LEU A 471 13.20 -22.83 -37.74
CA LEU A 471 12.68 -21.56 -37.18
C LEU A 471 13.34 -20.30 -37.78
N GLY A 472 14.32 -20.44 -38.69
CA GLY A 472 15.01 -19.31 -39.30
C GLY A 472 15.86 -18.48 -38.32
N LEU A 473 16.25 -19.05 -37.19
CA LEU A 473 17.07 -18.43 -36.13
C LEU A 473 18.58 -18.46 -36.45
N LEU A 474 18.94 -18.14 -37.69
CA LEU A 474 20.34 -17.95 -38.08
C LEU A 474 20.78 -16.57 -37.61
N GLU A 475 21.52 -16.53 -36.51
CA GLU A 475 22.38 -15.39 -36.22
C GLU A 475 23.75 -15.66 -36.83
N ASP A 476 24.31 -14.61 -37.42
CA ASP A 476 25.65 -14.58 -37.98
C ASP A 476 26.67 -15.18 -37.00
N SER A 477 27.51 -16.03 -37.55
CA SER A 477 28.39 -16.97 -36.87
C SER A 477 29.57 -16.31 -36.15
N ASP A 478 29.39 -15.60 -35.03
CA ASP A 478 30.55 -15.06 -34.29
C ASP A 478 30.50 -15.11 -32.74
N ASP A 479 29.39 -15.38 -32.05
CA ASP A 479 29.35 -15.21 -30.57
C ASP A 479 29.31 -16.49 -29.70
N ILE A 480 29.49 -17.69 -30.25
CA ILE A 480 29.50 -18.96 -29.46
C ILE A 480 30.90 -19.33 -28.91
N ALA A 481 31.92 -18.50 -29.09
CA ALA A 481 33.28 -18.84 -28.64
C ALA A 481 33.57 -18.58 -27.14
N ASN A 482 32.64 -18.05 -26.34
CA ASN A 482 33.02 -17.52 -25.00
C ASN A 482 32.14 -17.93 -23.80
N THR A 483 31.54 -19.12 -23.82
CA THR A 483 30.92 -19.69 -22.60
C THR A 483 31.31 -21.16 -22.41
N SER A 484 32.61 -21.40 -22.21
CA SER A 484 33.08 -22.59 -21.51
C SER A 484 34.19 -22.18 -20.54
N GLN A 485 33.80 -21.73 -19.35
CA GLN A 485 34.58 -21.78 -18.11
C GLN A 485 33.67 -21.69 -16.89
#